data_AF-A0A7Y2E9F3-F1
#
_entry.id   AF-A0A7Y2E9F3-F1
#
_cell.length_a   1.000
_cell.length_b   1.000
_cell.length_c   1.000
_cell.angle_alpha   90.00
_cell.angle_beta   90.00
_cell.angle_gamma   90.00
#
_symmetry.space_group_name_H-M   'P 1'
#
loop_
_entity.id
_entity.type
_entity.pdbx_description
1 polymer ?
#
loop_
_entity_poly.entity_id
_entity_poly.type
_entity_poly.pdbx_seq_one_letter_code
_entity_poly.pdbx_strand_id
1 'polypeptide(L)'
;MSISIQRPRTVGGFSLLSLAVLLIVSSAGCVVQKNPVSGNKRAYAYSWEEEVKLGTEADAQIIAQFGLYDDDEMTQYVDRIGQELLGVSHLRRDDTDEQFRNTPFTFRVLDSPVINAFALPG
;
A
#
# COMPACT_ATOMS: atom_id res chain seq x y z
N MET A 1 -1.41 -58.14 -44.14
CA MET A 1 -0.13 -57.51 -43.76
C MET A 1 -0.28 -56.00 -43.95
N SER A 2 -0.70 -55.28 -42.91
CA SER A 2 -0.70 -53.81 -42.87
C SER A 2 -0.46 -53.37 -41.43
N ILE A 3 0.75 -52.90 -41.14
CA ILE A 3 1.13 -52.37 -39.83
C ILE A 3 0.79 -50.88 -39.85
N SER A 4 -0.19 -50.46 -39.03
CA SER A 4 -0.52 -49.06 -38.81
C SER A 4 0.47 -48.49 -37.79
N ILE A 5 1.35 -47.58 -38.23
CA ILE A 5 2.32 -46.89 -37.38
C ILE A 5 1.67 -45.59 -36.89
N GLN A 6 1.25 -45.55 -35.62
CA GLN A 6 0.82 -44.32 -34.94
C GLN A 6 2.05 -43.44 -34.63
N ARG A 7 2.11 -42.24 -35.24
CA ARG A 7 3.12 -41.22 -34.92
C ARG A 7 2.85 -40.62 -33.52
N PRO A 8 3.88 -40.40 -32.69
CA PRO A 8 3.70 -39.75 -31.39
C PRO A 8 3.31 -38.28 -31.58
N ARG A 9 2.25 -37.84 -30.91
CA ARG A 9 1.84 -36.44 -30.86
C ARG A 9 2.83 -35.70 -29.95
N THR A 10 3.66 -34.84 -30.55
CA THR A 10 4.54 -33.90 -29.84
C THR A 10 3.72 -32.77 -29.22
N VAL A 11 3.02 -33.07 -28.12
CA VAL A 11 2.28 -32.10 -27.30
C VAL A 11 3.00 -32.04 -25.95
N GLY A 12 4.08 -31.27 -25.85
CA GLY A 12 4.87 -31.23 -24.61
C GLY A 12 5.51 -29.87 -24.37
N GLY A 13 6.25 -29.33 -25.35
CA GLY A 13 7.04 -28.12 -25.14
C GLY A 13 6.22 -26.83 -24.98
N PHE A 14 5.23 -26.59 -25.85
CA PHE A 14 4.44 -25.35 -25.81
C PHE A 14 3.50 -25.26 -24.61
N SER A 15 2.88 -26.37 -24.20
CA SER A 15 1.95 -26.39 -23.05
C SER A 15 2.67 -26.19 -21.71
N LEU A 16 3.90 -26.69 -21.58
CA LEU A 16 4.73 -26.48 -20.39
C LEU A 16 5.23 -25.03 -20.30
N LEU A 17 5.58 -24.42 -21.43
CA LEU A 17 6.00 -23.00 -21.47
C LEU A 17 4.84 -22.07 -21.11
N SER A 18 3.64 -22.31 -21.66
CA SER A 18 2.45 -21.51 -21.34
C SER A 18 2.03 -21.64 -19.88
N LEU A 19 2.14 -22.84 -19.28
CA LEU A 19 1.86 -23.06 -17.86
C LEU A 19 2.90 -22.39 -16.96
N ALA A 20 4.18 -22.40 -17.35
CA ALA A 20 5.24 -21.71 -16.63
C ALA A 20 5.06 -20.18 -16.66
N VAL A 21 4.67 -19.61 -17.82
CA VAL A 21 4.34 -18.18 -17.93
C VAL A 21 3.13 -17.82 -17.08
N LEU A 22 2.08 -18.67 -17.06
CA LEU A 22 0.89 -18.45 -16.23
C LEU A 22 1.24 -18.46 -14.73
N LEU A 23 2.10 -19.38 -14.29
CA LEU A 23 2.58 -19.47 -12.91
C LEU A 23 3.43 -18.27 -12.50
N ILE A 24 4.31 -17.77 -13.36
CA ILE A 24 5.12 -16.56 -13.11
C ILE A 24 4.24 -15.32 -12.98
N VAL A 25 3.21 -15.18 -13.85
CA VAL A 25 2.23 -14.08 -13.77
C VAL A 25 1.39 -14.15 -12.48
N SER A 26 1.12 -15.35 -11.96
CA SER A 26 0.29 -15.55 -10.77
C SER A 26 0.98 -15.13 -9.46
N SER A 27 2.31 -15.00 -9.44
CA SER A 27 3.08 -14.66 -8.23
C SER A 27 3.25 -13.16 -7.97
N ALA A 28 2.69 -12.28 -8.80
CA ALA A 28 2.97 -10.84 -8.75
C ALA A 28 2.18 -10.03 -7.69
N GLY A 29 1.28 -10.65 -6.92
CA GLY A 29 0.27 -9.91 -6.12
C GLY A 29 0.52 -9.78 -4.61
N CYS A 30 1.69 -10.15 -4.09
CA CYS A 30 1.97 -10.04 -2.65
C CYS A 30 3.33 -9.40 -2.42
N VAL A 31 3.32 -8.18 -1.86
CA VAL A 31 4.55 -7.48 -1.47
C VAL A 31 4.83 -7.79 0.00
N VAL A 32 6.00 -8.36 0.29
CA VAL A 32 6.41 -8.60 1.68
C VAL A 32 7.07 -7.34 2.24
N GLN A 33 6.43 -6.68 3.21
CA GLN A 33 6.96 -5.49 3.86
C GLN A 33 7.22 -5.75 5.34
N LYS A 34 8.22 -5.07 5.91
CA LYS A 34 8.51 -5.08 7.35
C LYS A 34 7.64 -4.02 8.02
N ASN A 35 6.83 -4.43 9.00
CA ASN A 35 6.03 -3.48 9.77
C ASN A 35 6.96 -2.66 10.70
N PRO A 36 6.95 -1.31 10.63
CA PRO A 36 7.88 -0.48 11.39
C PRO A 36 7.62 -0.46 12.91
N VAL A 37 6.41 -0.85 13.33
CA VAL A 37 6.04 -0.90 14.77
C VAL A 37 6.43 -2.23 15.39
N SER A 38 6.10 -3.34 14.74
CA SER A 38 6.31 -4.69 15.29
C SER A 38 7.59 -5.37 14.80
N GLY A 39 8.23 -4.86 13.75
CA GLY A 39 9.40 -5.48 13.10
C GLY A 39 9.10 -6.74 12.28
N ASN A 40 7.85 -7.23 12.28
CA ASN A 40 7.46 -8.45 11.59
C ASN A 40 7.28 -8.23 10.09
N LYS A 41 7.67 -9.22 9.28
CA LYS A 41 7.37 -9.24 7.85
C LYS A 41 5.94 -9.73 7.62
N ARG A 42 5.18 -9.01 6.81
CA ARG A 42 3.82 -9.37 6.41
C ARG A 42 3.68 -9.20 4.90
N ALA A 43 2.84 -10.04 4.29
CA ALA A 43 2.42 -9.85 2.91
C ALA A 43 1.31 -8.80 2.89
N TYR A 44 1.49 -7.77 2.06
CA TYR A 44 0.55 -6.70 1.79
C TYR A 44 0.05 -6.81 0.36
N ALA A 45 -1.19 -6.34 0.13
CA ALA A 45 -1.81 -6.32 -1.19
C ALA A 45 -1.21 -5.25 -2.11
N TYR A 46 -0.70 -4.17 -1.52
CA TYR A 46 -0.09 -3.04 -2.20
C TYR A 46 1.36 -2.86 -1.75
N SER A 47 2.18 -2.30 -2.63
CA SER A 47 3.46 -1.72 -2.28
C SER A 47 3.27 -0.40 -1.52
N TRP A 48 4.32 0.06 -0.83
CA TRP A 48 4.27 1.33 -0.10
C TRP A 48 3.95 2.52 -1.01
N GLU A 49 4.54 2.56 -2.21
CA GLU A 49 4.28 3.62 -3.19
C GLU A 49 2.81 3.63 -3.65
N GLU A 50 2.22 2.45 -3.85
CA GLU A 50 0.79 2.32 -4.17
C GLU A 50 -0.09 2.77 -3.00
N GLU A 51 0.28 2.46 -1.75
CA GLU A 51 -0.44 2.96 -0.57
C GLU A 51 -0.42 4.49 -0.50
N VAL A 52 0.74 5.13 -0.68
CA VAL A 52 0.86 6.60 -0.70
C VAL A 52 0.00 7.22 -1.80
N LYS A 53 -0.02 6.61 -2.99
CA LYS A 53 -0.86 7.07 -4.11
C LYS A 53 -2.34 6.97 -3.76
N LEU A 54 -2.79 5.83 -3.24
CA LEU A 54 -4.18 5.61 -2.83
C LEU A 54 -4.59 6.59 -1.72
N GLY A 55 -3.70 6.85 -0.77
CA GLY A 55 -3.90 7.85 0.28
C GLY A 55 -4.12 9.25 -0.28
N THR A 56 -3.29 9.67 -1.24
CA THR A 56 -3.40 10.97 -1.91
C THR A 56 -4.72 11.12 -2.67
N GLU A 57 -5.16 10.06 -3.36
CA GLU A 57 -6.44 10.05 -4.08
C GLU A 57 -7.63 10.08 -3.11
N ALA A 58 -7.57 9.30 -2.03
CA ALA A 58 -8.60 9.27 -1.00
C ALA A 58 -8.70 10.59 -0.25
N ASP A 59 -7.59 11.28 0.01
CA ASP A 59 -7.56 12.58 0.68
C ASP A 59 -8.41 13.62 -0.05
N ALA A 60 -8.26 13.72 -1.38
CA ALA A 60 -9.07 14.60 -2.20
C ALA A 60 -10.57 14.26 -2.13
N GLN A 61 -10.92 12.97 -2.08
CA GLN A 61 -12.31 12.51 -1.96
C GLN A 61 -12.90 12.84 -0.58
N ILE A 62 -12.13 12.64 0.49
CA ILE A 62 -12.53 12.98 1.86
C ILE A 62 -12.76 14.48 2.00
N ILE A 63 -11.87 15.32 1.47
CA ILE A 63 -12.05 16.78 1.47
C ILE A 63 -13.29 17.17 0.67
N ALA A 64 -13.53 16.56 -0.50
CA ALA A 64 -14.72 16.85 -1.29
C ALA A 64 -16.02 16.45 -0.58
N GLN A 65 -15.98 15.41 0.26
CA GLN A 65 -17.14 14.91 0.99
C GLN A 65 -17.44 15.72 2.27
N PHE A 66 -16.41 16.02 3.06
CA PHE A 66 -16.58 16.62 4.40
C PHE A 66 -16.23 18.10 4.45
N GLY A 67 -15.42 18.59 3.51
CA GLY A 67 -14.79 19.90 3.64
C GLY A 67 -13.68 19.92 4.69
N LEU A 68 -12.90 21.01 4.67
CA LEU A 68 -11.97 21.33 5.73
C LEU A 68 -12.66 22.23 6.75
N TYR A 69 -12.30 22.05 8.01
CA TYR A 69 -12.77 22.94 9.08
C TYR A 69 -12.12 24.33 8.91
N ASP A 70 -12.95 25.37 8.84
CA ASP A 70 -12.53 26.75 8.56
C ASP A 70 -12.01 27.45 9.83
N ASP A 71 -10.89 26.94 10.35
CA ASP A 71 -10.16 27.51 11.49
C ASP A 71 -8.66 27.19 11.37
N ASP A 72 -7.89 28.23 11.05
CA ASP A 72 -6.44 28.14 10.90
C ASP A 72 -5.72 27.83 12.21
N GLU A 73 -6.21 28.33 13.35
CA GLU A 73 -5.60 28.09 14.66
C GLU A 73 -5.78 26.62 15.05
N MET A 74 -6.97 26.05 14.83
CA MET A 74 -7.24 24.63 15.05
C MET A 74 -6.41 23.75 14.11
N THR A 75 -6.32 24.13 12.84
CA THR A 75 -5.52 23.39 11.85
C THR A 75 -4.04 23.36 12.26
N GLN A 76 -3.47 24.51 12.63
CA GLN A 76 -2.08 24.62 13.10
C GLN A 76 -1.86 23.87 14.42
N TYR A 77 -2.83 23.91 15.33
CA TYR A 77 -2.75 23.22 16.61
C TYR A 77 -2.67 21.70 16.40
N VAL A 78 -3.54 21.14 15.57
CA VAL A 78 -3.56 19.70 15.27
C VAL A 78 -2.30 19.28 14.50
N ASP A 79 -1.88 20.05 13.51
CA ASP A 79 -0.64 19.76 12.78
C ASP A 79 0.57 19.75 13.72
N ARG A 80 0.74 20.77 14.56
CA ARG A 80 1.85 20.84 15.52
C ARG A 80 1.90 19.60 16.41
N ILE A 81 0.77 19.19 16.99
CA ILE A 81 0.72 17.97 17.82
C ILE A 81 1.04 16.73 16.99
N GLY A 82 0.48 16.63 15.78
CA GLY A 82 0.73 15.52 14.87
C GLY A 82 2.21 15.38 14.54
N GLN A 83 2.89 16.48 14.21
CA GLN A 83 4.32 16.50 13.91
C GLN A 83 5.18 16.17 15.14
N GLU A 84 4.82 16.69 16.33
CA GLU A 84 5.50 16.34 17.60
C GLU A 84 5.42 14.83 17.88
N LEU A 85 4.23 14.23 17.73
CA LEU A 85 4.01 12.79 17.92
C LEU A 85 4.73 11.95 16.87
N LEU A 86 4.71 12.39 15.61
CA LEU A 86 5.40 11.75 14.52
C LEU A 86 6.91 11.67 14.78
N GLY A 87 7.50 12.78 15.27
CA GLY A 87 8.93 12.87 15.58
C GLY A 87 9.43 11.85 16.60
N VAL A 88 8.56 11.40 17.52
CA VAL A 88 8.89 10.38 18.53
C VAL A 88 8.33 8.98 18.21
N SER A 89 7.68 8.83 17.06
CA SER A 89 7.05 7.58 16.65
C SER A 89 8.06 6.53 16.15
N HIS A 90 7.61 5.29 16.01
CA HIS A 90 8.42 4.23 15.41
C HIS A 90 8.81 4.56 13.97
N LEU A 91 7.98 5.32 13.23
CA LEU A 91 8.23 5.65 11.82
C LEU A 91 9.48 6.51 11.60
N ARG A 92 9.94 7.23 12.63
CA ARG A 92 11.11 8.13 12.54
C ARG A 92 12.37 7.56 13.20
N ARG A 93 12.33 6.31 13.68
CA ARG A 93 13.52 5.67 14.28
C ARG A 93 14.56 5.33 13.22
N ASP A 94 15.82 5.27 13.64
CA ASP A 94 16.94 4.98 12.73
C ASP A 94 16.91 3.57 12.13
N ASP A 95 16.29 2.61 12.82
CA ASP A 95 16.16 1.21 12.41
C ASP A 95 14.94 0.94 11.50
N THR A 96 14.19 1.99 11.18
CA THR A 96 13.03 1.94 10.28
C THR A 96 13.47 2.15 8.83
N ASP A 97 12.84 1.43 7.91
CA ASP A 97 13.18 1.51 6.48
C ASP A 97 12.94 2.94 5.95
N GLU A 98 13.84 3.42 5.07
CA GLU A 98 13.86 4.81 4.60
C GLU A 98 12.53 5.28 3.99
N GLN A 99 11.81 4.37 3.32
CA GLN A 99 10.52 4.68 2.72
C GLN A 99 9.52 5.22 3.76
N PHE A 100 9.46 4.64 4.97
CA PHE A 100 8.59 5.13 6.04
C PHE A 100 9.17 6.38 6.69
N ARG A 101 10.50 6.38 6.93
CA ARG A 101 11.21 7.50 7.58
C ARG A 101 11.17 8.80 6.81
N ASN A 102 10.99 8.75 5.49
CA ASN A 102 10.96 9.92 4.63
C ASN A 102 9.55 10.23 4.09
N THR A 103 8.54 9.44 4.46
CA THR A 103 7.17 9.70 4.02
C THR A 103 6.64 10.99 4.67
N PRO A 104 6.07 11.93 3.90
CA PRO A 104 5.42 13.11 4.44
C PRO A 104 4.09 12.74 5.11
N PHE A 105 3.80 13.38 6.25
CA PHE A 105 2.51 13.23 6.95
C PHE A 105 1.76 14.54 6.91
N THR A 106 0.47 14.46 6.60
CA THR A 106 -0.46 15.58 6.59
C THR A 106 -1.57 15.31 7.58
N PHE A 107 -1.84 16.27 8.46
CA PHE A 107 -2.96 16.22 9.39
C PHE A 107 -4.05 17.17 8.93
N ARG A 108 -5.31 16.70 8.95
CA ARG A 108 -6.47 17.50 8.51
C ARG A 108 -7.53 17.52 9.60
N VAL A 109 -8.18 18.67 9.74
CA VAL A 109 -9.39 18.83 10.53
C VAL A 109 -10.55 18.93 9.54
N LEU A 110 -11.48 17.98 9.65
CA LEU A 110 -12.64 17.88 8.75
C LEU A 110 -13.84 18.55 9.39
N ASP A 111 -14.68 19.21 8.58
CA ASP A 111 -15.94 19.78 9.04
C ASP A 111 -17.01 18.68 9.17
N SER A 112 -17.00 17.99 10.31
CA SER A 112 -17.95 16.91 10.59
C SER A 112 -18.50 17.01 12.01
N PRO A 113 -19.82 16.82 12.20
CA PRO A 113 -20.42 16.75 13.53
C PRO A 113 -20.13 15.41 14.25
N VAL A 114 -19.48 14.45 13.57
CA VAL A 114 -19.19 13.12 14.10
C VAL A 114 -17.81 13.12 14.77
N ILE A 115 -17.77 12.76 16.05
CA ILE A 115 -16.51 12.61 16.79
C ILE A 115 -15.79 11.35 16.29
N ASN A 116 -14.73 11.53 15.51
CA ASN A 116 -13.92 10.44 14.99
C ASN A 116 -12.52 10.91 14.56
N ALA A 117 -11.60 9.97 14.39
CA ALA A 117 -10.31 10.18 13.74
C ALA A 117 -9.90 8.89 12.99
N PHE A 118 -9.32 9.04 11.81
CA PHE A 118 -8.85 7.93 10.99
C PHE A 118 -7.60 8.35 10.21
N ALA A 119 -6.87 7.36 9.69
CA ALA A 119 -5.73 7.56 8.81
C ALA A 119 -5.99 6.90 7.45
N LEU A 120 -5.48 7.52 6.40
CA LEU A 120 -5.49 6.97 5.05
C LEU A 120 -4.21 6.12 4.82
N PRO A 121 -4.18 5.25 3.79
CA PRO A 121 -2.95 4.59 3.38
C PRO A 121 -1.83 5.59 3.04
N GLY A 122 -0.57 5.18 3.20
CA GLY A 122 0.59 6.08 3.14
C GLY A 122 0.95 6.70 4.49
#